data_AF-A0AAD6A522-F1
#
_entry.id   AF-A0AAD6A522-F1
#
_cell.length_a   1.000
_cell.length_b   1.000
_cell.length_c   1.000
_cell.angle_alpha   90.00
_cell.angle_beta   90.00
_cell.angle_gamma   90.00
#
_symmetry.space_group_name_H-M   'P 1'
#
loop_
_entity.id
_entity.type
_entity.pdbx_description
1 polymer ?
#
loop_
_entity_poly.entity_id
_entity_poly.type
_entity_poly.pdbx_seq_one_letter_code
_entity_poly.pdbx_strand_id
1 'polypeptide(L)'
;MAGDFSLLHRICKLVVLLCFLHISVTLFFYVRSLDIPSAFVQNQKQNRVNRTENNLIRRSKLPSVAGEKELEKPGEKELEKCPETSPLLVGPLRVEFSSPVKEELIKKENPALQPGGRFRPRDCMALQKVAIIIPFRNREEHLKFWLYYLHPILQRQQLDYGVYVVNQ
;
A
#
# COMPACT_ATOMS: atom_id res chain seq x y z
N MET A 1 -5.54 50.69 47.21
CA MET A 1 -6.08 49.63 46.32
C MET A 1 -5.31 49.62 45.00
N ALA A 2 -4.05 49.18 44.98
CA ALA A 2 -3.18 49.21 43.78
C ALA A 2 -2.39 47.89 43.56
N GLY A 3 -2.72 46.83 44.31
CA GLY A 3 -1.99 45.55 44.27
C GLY A 3 -2.40 44.60 43.14
N ASP A 4 -3.68 44.59 42.75
CA ASP A 4 -4.24 43.51 41.92
C ASP A 4 -3.89 43.59 40.43
N PHE A 5 -3.71 44.80 39.87
CA PHE A 5 -3.39 44.96 38.44
C PHE A 5 -2.00 44.43 38.07
N SER A 6 -1.02 44.58 38.96
CA SER A 6 0.35 44.09 38.73
C SER A 6 0.44 42.57 38.77
N LEU A 7 -0.40 41.95 39.60
CA LEU A 7 -0.47 40.51 39.79
C LEU A 7 -1.19 39.86 38.61
N LEU A 8 -2.31 40.45 38.16
CA LEU A 8 -3.03 40.01 36.96
C LEU A 8 -2.13 40.06 35.71
N HIS A 9 -1.35 41.13 35.54
CA HIS A 9 -0.41 41.25 34.42
C HIS A 9 0.69 40.18 34.43
N ARG A 10 1.19 39.83 35.63
CA ARG A 10 2.18 38.75 35.80
C ARG A 10 1.58 37.39 35.48
N ILE A 11 0.36 37.12 35.94
CA ILE A 11 -0.36 35.88 35.62
C ILE A 11 -0.61 35.78 34.11
N CYS A 12 -1.13 36.84 33.48
CA CYS A 12 -1.37 36.85 32.03
C CYS A 12 -0.09 36.60 31.24
N LYS A 13 1.04 37.21 31.63
CA LYS A 13 2.35 36.95 30.99
C LYS A 13 2.79 35.50 31.16
N LEU A 14 2.62 34.92 32.35
CA LEU A 14 2.95 33.51 32.58
C LEU A 14 2.08 32.57 31.74
N VAL A 15 0.78 32.83 31.65
CA VAL A 15 -0.15 32.04 30.82
C VAL A 15 0.26 32.11 29.34
N VAL A 16 0.58 33.30 28.82
CA VAL A 16 1.03 33.46 27.43
C VAL A 16 2.33 32.70 27.17
N LEU A 17 3.30 32.76 28.08
CA LEU A 17 4.56 32.02 27.95
C LEU A 17 4.35 30.50 27.98
N LEU A 18 3.48 30.00 28.87
CA LEU A 18 3.14 28.58 28.94
C LEU A 18 2.43 28.11 27.66
N CYS A 19 1.50 28.90 27.13
CA CYS A 19 0.85 28.62 25.86
C CYS A 19 1.85 28.57 24.70
N PHE A 20 2.77 29.55 24.61
CA PHE A 20 3.79 29.58 23.57
C PHE A 20 4.74 28.37 23.64
N LEU A 21 5.16 28.00 24.85
CA LEU A 21 6.00 26.82 25.08
C LEU A 21 5.26 25.53 24.69
N HIS A 22 4.00 25.38 25.06
CA HIS A 22 3.18 24.22 24.68
C HIS A 22 3.00 24.11 23.17
N ILE A 23 2.70 25.22 22.48
CA ILE A 23 2.55 25.26 21.02
C ILE A 23 3.87 24.88 20.34
N SER A 24 5.00 25.41 20.82
CA SER A 24 6.32 25.12 20.27
C SER A 24 6.70 23.64 20.45
N VAL A 25 6.45 23.06 21.62
CA VAL A 25 6.66 21.63 21.89
C VAL A 25 5.77 20.78 20.99
N THR A 26 4.48 21.10 20.89
CA THR A 26 3.52 20.38 20.04
C THR A 26 3.93 20.43 18.57
N LEU A 27 4.35 21.60 18.08
CA LEU A 27 4.82 21.78 16.71
C LEU A 27 6.10 20.98 16.45
N PHE A 28 7.05 20.98 17.38
CA PHE A 28 8.28 20.20 17.27
C PHE A 28 8.00 18.69 17.20
N PHE A 29 7.13 18.18 18.08
CA PHE A 29 6.72 16.77 18.04
C PHE A 29 5.94 16.44 16.78
N TYR A 30 5.08 17.34 16.31
CA TYR A 30 4.33 17.15 15.06
C TYR A 30 5.28 17.07 13.85
N VAL A 31 6.23 17.99 13.74
CA VAL A 31 7.26 17.98 12.67
C VAL A 31 8.11 16.71 12.76
N ARG A 32 8.57 16.33 13.96
CA ARG A 32 9.31 15.07 14.19
C ARG A 32 8.49 13.82 13.85
N SER A 33 7.18 13.85 14.07
CA SER A 33 6.27 12.73 13.74
C SER A 33 6.05 12.60 12.23
N LEU A 34 6.18 13.68 11.47
CA LEU A 34 6.14 13.63 10.00
C LEU A 34 7.43 13.05 9.41
N ASP A 35 8.55 13.12 10.13
CA ASP A 35 9.85 12.53 9.74
C ASP A 35 9.96 11.00 9.99
N ILE A 36 8.90 10.33 10.45
CA ILE A 36 8.84 8.87 10.61
C ILE A 36 8.23 8.15 9.36
N PRO A 37 8.85 8.21 8.17
CA PRO A 37 8.72 7.12 7.19
C PRO A 37 9.90 6.14 7.20
N SER A 38 11.00 6.48 7.86
CA SER A 38 12.28 5.73 7.76
C SER A 38 12.36 4.49 8.67
N ALA A 39 11.63 4.48 9.80
CA ALA A 39 11.69 3.37 10.76
C ALA A 39 10.97 2.08 10.29
N PHE A 40 10.03 2.19 9.34
CA PHE A 40 9.33 1.03 8.77
C PHE A 40 10.19 0.25 7.75
N VAL A 41 11.18 0.91 7.12
CA VAL A 41 12.05 0.31 6.10
C VAL A 41 13.12 -0.62 6.71
N GLN A 42 13.56 -0.36 7.95
CA GLN A 42 14.63 -1.16 8.60
C GLN A 42 14.13 -2.54 9.07
N ASN A 43 12.88 -2.63 9.56
CA ASN A 43 12.34 -3.89 10.12
C ASN A 43 12.16 -5.01 9.09
N GLN A 44 12.08 -4.69 7.79
CA GLN A 44 12.03 -5.72 6.73
C GLN A 44 13.39 -6.36 6.41
N LYS A 45 14.53 -5.68 6.69
CA LYS A 45 15.87 -6.22 6.38
C LYS A 45 16.28 -7.36 7.32
N GLN A 46 15.90 -7.29 8.60
CA GLN A 46 16.39 -8.24 9.61
C GLN A 46 15.77 -9.65 9.46
N ASN A 47 14.52 -9.75 9.01
CA ASN A 47 13.89 -11.03 8.68
C ASN A 47 14.39 -11.66 7.36
N ARG A 48 15.12 -10.91 6.52
CA ARG A 48 15.59 -11.37 5.21
C ARG A 48 16.90 -12.19 5.29
N VAL A 49 17.72 -11.93 6.31
CA VAL A 49 19.01 -12.64 6.50
C VAL A 49 18.79 -14.06 7.03
N ASN A 50 17.92 -14.22 8.04
CA ASN A 50 17.67 -15.50 8.70
C ASN A 50 17.02 -16.57 7.79
N ARG A 51 16.37 -16.16 6.70
CA ARG A 51 15.69 -17.09 5.76
C ARG A 51 16.62 -17.60 4.64
N THR A 52 17.73 -16.93 4.38
CA THR A 52 18.62 -17.26 3.26
C THR A 52 19.65 -18.33 3.64
N GLU A 53 20.12 -18.31 4.89
CA GLU A 53 21.14 -19.24 5.38
C GLU A 53 20.61 -20.70 5.48
N ASN A 54 19.34 -20.87 5.89
CA ASN A 54 18.72 -22.18 6.01
C ASN A 54 18.47 -22.90 4.66
N ASN A 55 18.42 -22.16 3.55
CA ASN A 55 18.15 -22.74 2.22
C ASN A 55 19.43 -23.17 1.48
N LEU A 56 20.60 -22.62 1.82
CA LEU A 56 21.86 -22.97 1.16
C LEU A 56 22.43 -24.32 1.66
N ILE A 57 22.10 -24.72 2.89
CA ILE A 57 22.60 -25.97 3.50
C ILE A 57 21.87 -27.21 2.95
N ARG A 58 20.65 -27.05 2.42
CA ARG A 58 19.80 -28.19 2.03
C ARG A 58 20.09 -28.77 0.64
N ARG A 59 20.97 -28.15 -0.16
CA ARG A 59 21.15 -28.47 -1.60
C ARG A 59 22.31 -29.43 -1.92
N SER A 60 23.05 -29.92 -0.92
CA SER A 60 24.34 -30.60 -1.11
C SER A 60 24.36 -32.12 -0.96
N LYS A 61 23.24 -32.85 -1.05
CA LYS A 61 23.27 -34.33 -1.09
C LYS A 61 22.55 -34.92 -2.31
N LEU A 62 23.24 -35.89 -2.92
CA LEU A 62 23.35 -36.30 -4.34
C LEU A 62 22.37 -37.49 -4.73
N PRO A 63 22.53 -38.23 -5.86
CA PRO A 63 21.66 -38.28 -7.07
C PRO A 63 21.04 -39.69 -7.34
N SER A 64 20.39 -39.92 -8.51
CA SER A 64 20.44 -41.13 -9.37
C SER A 64 19.13 -41.31 -10.20
N VAL A 65 19.13 -41.10 -11.53
CA VAL A 65 19.25 -42.07 -12.66
C VAL A 65 17.91 -42.52 -13.26
N ALA A 66 17.93 -42.61 -14.59
CA ALA A 66 17.05 -43.30 -15.55
C ALA A 66 15.70 -42.63 -15.88
N GLY A 67 15.57 -42.28 -17.16
CA GLY A 67 14.38 -41.68 -17.72
C GLY A 67 13.39 -42.69 -18.25
N GLU A 68 12.16 -42.21 -18.40
CA GLU A 68 11.13 -42.79 -19.25
C GLU A 68 10.52 -41.64 -20.08
N LYS A 69 10.38 -41.87 -21.38
CA LYS A 69 9.78 -40.93 -22.33
C LYS A 69 8.26 -41.01 -22.18
N GLU A 70 7.61 -39.88 -21.87
CA GLU A 70 6.15 -39.77 -21.97
C GLU A 70 5.74 -38.46 -22.67
N LEU A 71 5.00 -38.67 -23.77
CA LEU A 71 4.24 -37.76 -24.63
C LEU A 71 4.23 -36.26 -24.26
N GLU A 72 4.94 -35.45 -25.06
CA GLU A 72 4.97 -33.98 -24.96
C GLU A 72 3.57 -33.38 -25.18
N LYS A 73 2.96 -32.93 -24.08
CA LYS A 73 1.91 -31.90 -24.09
C LYS A 73 2.59 -30.57 -24.44
N PRO A 74 2.03 -29.70 -25.31
CA PRO A 74 2.65 -28.41 -25.62
C PRO A 74 2.88 -27.64 -24.31
N GLY A 75 4.15 -27.48 -23.96
CA GLY A 75 4.59 -27.01 -22.65
C GLY A 75 4.04 -25.63 -22.36
N GLU A 76 3.03 -25.60 -21.49
CA GLU A 76 2.62 -24.40 -20.79
C GLU A 76 3.82 -24.01 -19.92
N LYS A 77 4.61 -23.04 -20.36
CA LYS A 77 5.71 -22.49 -19.57
C LYS A 77 5.09 -22.02 -18.25
N GLU A 78 5.37 -22.74 -17.16
CA GLU A 78 4.90 -22.38 -15.84
C GLU A 78 5.44 -20.98 -15.53
N LEU A 79 4.55 -19.99 -15.48
CA LEU A 79 4.92 -18.60 -15.21
C LEU A 79 5.63 -18.51 -13.86
N GLU A 80 6.80 -17.88 -13.85
CA GLU A 80 7.51 -17.61 -12.62
C GLU A 80 6.66 -16.74 -11.68
N LYS A 81 6.90 -16.88 -10.38
CA LYS A 81 6.22 -16.07 -9.37
C LYS A 81 6.62 -14.60 -9.50
N CYS A 82 5.67 -13.70 -9.28
CA CYS A 82 5.96 -12.28 -9.20
C CYS A 82 6.97 -12.00 -8.07
N PRO A 83 7.81 -10.97 -8.20
CA PRO A 83 8.76 -10.61 -7.15
C PRO A 83 8.02 -10.15 -5.89
N GLU A 84 8.64 -10.40 -4.73
CA GLU A 84 8.11 -9.98 -3.40
C GLU A 84 7.83 -8.47 -3.32
N THR A 85 8.60 -7.66 -4.05
CA THR A 85 8.34 -6.23 -4.20
C THR A 85 8.21 -5.93 -5.69
N SER A 86 7.05 -5.41 -6.10
CA SER A 86 6.83 -5.13 -7.51
C SER A 86 7.76 -4.03 -8.02
N PRO A 87 8.42 -4.22 -9.19
CA PRO A 87 9.23 -3.19 -9.81
C PRO A 87 8.38 -2.07 -10.43
N LEU A 88 7.06 -2.23 -10.51
CA LEU A 88 6.16 -1.28 -11.15
C LEU A 88 5.69 -0.15 -10.20
N LEU A 89 6.10 -0.17 -8.94
CA LEU A 89 5.70 0.82 -7.95
C LEU A 89 6.33 2.19 -8.24
N VAL A 90 5.51 3.23 -8.21
CA VAL A 90 5.91 4.63 -8.50
C VAL A 90 6.05 5.49 -7.24
N GLY A 91 5.70 4.96 -6.07
CA GLY A 91 5.75 5.70 -4.81
C GLY A 91 4.56 6.66 -4.62
N PRO A 92 4.78 7.85 -4.04
CA PRO A 92 3.71 8.80 -3.74
C PRO A 92 2.90 9.23 -4.96
N LEU A 93 1.59 9.38 -4.78
CA LEU A 93 0.65 9.81 -5.82
C LEU A 93 -0.09 11.07 -5.38
N ARG A 94 -0.34 11.97 -6.32
CA ARG A 94 -1.23 13.11 -6.12
C ARG A 94 -2.67 12.67 -6.31
N VAL A 95 -3.51 12.92 -5.30
CA VAL A 95 -4.93 12.54 -5.26
C VAL A 95 -5.78 13.80 -5.15
N GLU A 96 -6.77 13.94 -6.02
CA GLU A 96 -7.67 15.08 -6.09
C GLU A 96 -9.11 14.63 -6.30
N PHE A 97 -10.04 15.39 -5.74
CA PHE A 97 -11.48 15.13 -5.81
C PHE A 97 -12.25 16.31 -6.43
N SER A 98 -11.53 17.18 -7.14
CA SER A 98 -12.04 18.46 -7.66
C SER A 98 -12.96 18.32 -8.86
N SER A 99 -12.85 17.23 -9.62
CA SER A 99 -13.64 17.00 -10.83
C SER A 99 -14.31 15.62 -10.82
N PRO A 100 -15.56 15.49 -11.29
CA PRO A 100 -16.27 14.23 -11.28
C PRO A 100 -15.60 13.22 -12.22
N VAL A 101 -15.53 11.97 -11.76
CA VAL A 101 -14.94 10.87 -12.51
C VAL A 101 -16.03 10.16 -13.33
N LYS A 102 -15.76 9.91 -14.61
CA LYS A 102 -16.65 9.14 -15.48
C LYS A 102 -16.27 7.66 -15.48
N GLU A 103 -17.24 6.77 -15.44
CA GLU A 103 -16.99 5.31 -15.41
C GLU A 103 -16.32 4.80 -16.70
N GLU A 104 -16.67 5.40 -17.84
CA GLU A 104 -16.09 5.06 -19.13
C GLU A 104 -14.59 5.35 -19.17
N LEU A 105 -14.16 6.43 -18.49
CA LEU A 105 -12.76 6.78 -18.37
C LEU A 105 -11.99 5.71 -17.59
N ILE A 106 -12.55 5.26 -16.47
CA ILE A 106 -11.94 4.20 -15.64
C ILE A 106 -11.72 2.93 -16.46
N LYS A 107 -12.73 2.50 -17.22
CA LYS A 107 -12.65 1.31 -18.09
C LYS A 107 -11.63 1.50 -19.21
N LYS A 108 -11.62 2.67 -19.85
CA LYS A 108 -10.70 3.01 -20.94
C LYS A 108 -9.24 3.02 -20.49
N GLU A 109 -8.96 3.60 -19.32
CA GLU A 109 -7.60 3.68 -18.76
C GLU A 109 -7.09 2.34 -18.20
N ASN A 110 -7.98 1.40 -17.94
CA ASN A 110 -7.64 0.09 -17.37
C ASN A 110 -8.08 -1.06 -18.29
N PRO A 111 -7.54 -1.16 -19.52
CA PRO A 111 -7.96 -2.17 -20.51
C PRO A 111 -7.61 -3.61 -20.10
N ALA A 112 -6.71 -3.79 -19.12
CA ALA A 112 -6.34 -5.10 -18.59
C ALA A 112 -7.37 -5.66 -17.59
N LEU A 113 -8.34 -4.85 -17.14
CA LEU A 113 -9.41 -5.31 -16.26
C LEU A 113 -10.32 -6.29 -16.99
N GLN A 114 -10.63 -7.38 -16.30
CA GLN A 114 -11.65 -8.33 -16.68
C GLN A 114 -13.02 -7.91 -16.14
N PRO A 115 -14.12 -8.45 -16.69
CA PRO A 115 -15.46 -8.23 -16.16
C PRO A 115 -15.55 -8.46 -14.64
N GLY A 116 -16.31 -7.61 -13.95
CA GLY A 116 -16.44 -7.64 -12.49
C GLY A 116 -15.27 -7.03 -11.73
N GLY A 117 -14.44 -6.20 -12.37
CA GLY A 117 -13.34 -5.49 -11.71
C GLY A 117 -12.20 -6.42 -11.27
N ARG A 118 -11.98 -7.51 -12.03
CA ARG A 118 -10.94 -8.50 -11.76
C ARG A 118 -9.68 -8.20 -12.55
N PHE A 119 -8.53 -8.51 -11.96
CA PHE A 119 -7.24 -8.40 -12.64
C PHE A 119 -6.30 -9.49 -12.13
N ARG A 120 -5.45 -9.97 -13.04
CA ARG A 120 -4.33 -10.87 -12.74
C ARG A 120 -3.16 -10.50 -13.65
N PRO A 121 -1.91 -10.46 -13.13
CA PRO A 121 -0.73 -10.22 -13.96
C PRO A 121 -0.58 -11.29 -15.04
N ARG A 122 -0.14 -10.88 -16.23
CA ARG A 122 0.05 -11.79 -17.38
C ARG A 122 1.46 -12.37 -17.43
N ASP A 123 2.44 -11.63 -16.93
CA ASP A 123 3.87 -11.95 -17.08
C ASP A 123 4.43 -12.76 -15.90
N CYS A 124 3.66 -12.89 -14.81
CA CYS A 124 4.07 -13.65 -13.63
C CYS A 124 2.86 -14.17 -12.84
N MET A 125 3.09 -15.20 -12.02
CA MET A 125 2.11 -15.71 -11.09
C MET A 125 2.09 -14.85 -9.82
N ALA A 126 0.98 -14.15 -9.58
CA ALA A 126 0.81 -13.33 -8.38
C ALA A 126 1.02 -14.14 -7.09
N LEU A 127 1.76 -13.56 -6.15
CA LEU A 127 2.00 -14.16 -4.83
C LEU A 127 0.74 -14.13 -3.95
N GLN A 128 -0.14 -13.16 -4.19
CA GLN A 128 -1.31 -12.89 -3.36
C GLN A 128 -2.58 -12.90 -4.20
N LYS A 129 -3.61 -13.56 -3.67
CA LYS A 129 -5.00 -13.53 -4.19
C LYS A 129 -5.86 -12.71 -3.23
N VAL A 130 -6.46 -11.63 -3.71
CA VAL A 130 -7.08 -10.62 -2.86
C VAL A 130 -8.53 -10.35 -3.27
N ALA A 131 -9.47 -10.49 -2.33
CA ALA A 131 -10.84 -10.01 -2.48
C ALA A 131 -10.98 -8.68 -1.74
N ILE A 132 -11.26 -7.61 -2.47
CA ILE A 132 -11.47 -6.27 -1.89
C ILE A 132 -12.97 -6.06 -1.71
N ILE A 133 -13.43 -6.02 -0.47
CA ILE A 133 -14.84 -5.88 -0.13
C ILE A 133 -15.12 -4.44 0.29
N ILE A 134 -16.00 -3.76 -0.43
CA ILE A 134 -16.40 -2.38 -0.18
C ILE A 134 -17.85 -2.38 0.30
N PRO A 135 -18.11 -2.13 1.59
CA PRO A 135 -19.47 -1.87 2.05
C PRO A 135 -19.95 -0.55 1.43
N PHE A 136 -21.14 -0.57 0.84
CA PHE A 136 -21.63 0.53 0.02
C PHE A 136 -23.09 0.85 0.32
N ARG A 137 -23.41 2.15 0.35
CA ARG A 137 -24.79 2.66 0.43
C ARG A 137 -24.84 4.10 -0.08
N ASN A 138 -25.44 4.33 -1.24
CA ASN A 138 -25.66 5.67 -1.81
C ASN A 138 -24.39 6.56 -1.85
N ARG A 139 -23.26 6.03 -2.33
CA ARG A 139 -21.95 6.72 -2.38
C ARG A 139 -21.27 6.58 -3.75
N GLU A 140 -22.04 6.61 -4.84
CA GLU A 140 -21.55 6.31 -6.19
C GLU A 140 -20.34 7.16 -6.59
N GLU A 141 -20.39 8.47 -6.33
CA GLU A 141 -19.27 9.38 -6.63
C GLU A 141 -17.98 8.98 -5.90
N HIS A 142 -18.06 8.59 -4.62
CA HIS A 142 -16.89 8.13 -3.87
C HIS A 142 -16.36 6.81 -4.44
N LEU A 143 -17.26 5.91 -4.87
CA LEU A 143 -16.87 4.66 -5.50
C LEU A 143 -16.15 4.90 -6.84
N LYS A 144 -16.60 5.85 -7.65
CA LYS A 144 -15.94 6.21 -8.91
C LYS A 144 -14.51 6.70 -8.67
N PHE A 145 -14.30 7.58 -7.69
CA PHE A 145 -12.95 7.99 -7.30
C PHE A 145 -12.11 6.83 -6.76
N TRP A 146 -12.70 5.97 -5.92
CA TRP A 146 -12.02 4.80 -5.39
C TRP A 146 -11.51 3.91 -6.52
N LEU A 147 -12.38 3.57 -7.47
CA LEU A 147 -12.05 2.72 -8.62
C LEU A 147 -10.97 3.37 -9.51
N TYR A 148 -11.10 4.67 -9.79
CA TYR A 148 -10.13 5.44 -10.57
C TYR A 148 -8.71 5.39 -10.00
N TYR A 149 -8.57 5.62 -8.69
CA TYR A 149 -7.26 5.62 -8.04
C TYR A 149 -6.73 4.23 -7.76
N LEU A 150 -7.57 3.30 -7.29
CA LEU A 150 -7.10 2.02 -6.77
C LEU A 150 -6.81 1.02 -7.88
N HIS A 151 -7.56 0.98 -8.99
CA HIS A 151 -7.27 0.00 -10.04
C HIS A 151 -5.83 0.06 -10.56
N PRO A 152 -5.26 1.24 -10.90
CA PRO A 152 -3.86 1.33 -11.31
C PRO A 152 -2.88 0.98 -10.19
N ILE A 153 -3.17 1.34 -8.94
CA ILE A 153 -2.32 1.02 -7.77
C ILE A 153 -2.22 -0.49 -7.59
N LEU A 154 -3.37 -1.19 -7.59
CA LEU A 154 -3.45 -2.63 -7.38
C LEU A 154 -2.80 -3.42 -8.54
N GLN A 155 -2.91 -2.92 -9.77
CA GLN A 155 -2.21 -3.51 -10.93
C GLN A 155 -0.68 -3.40 -10.80
N ARG A 156 -0.17 -2.24 -10.38
CA ARG A 156 1.27 -2.04 -10.13
C ARG A 156 1.79 -2.85 -8.96
N GLN A 157 0.92 -3.33 -8.07
CA GLN A 157 1.31 -4.26 -6.99
C GLN A 157 1.37 -5.72 -7.47
N GLN A 158 1.02 -6.00 -8.74
CA GLN A 158 1.02 -7.34 -9.34
C GLN A 158 0.16 -8.36 -8.56
N LEU A 159 -1.02 -7.91 -8.09
CA LEU A 159 -1.98 -8.73 -7.37
C LEU A 159 -2.92 -9.49 -8.32
N ASP A 160 -3.33 -10.69 -7.92
CA ASP A 160 -4.53 -11.35 -8.47
C ASP A 160 -5.72 -10.91 -7.60
N TYR A 161 -6.50 -9.93 -8.06
CA TYR A 161 -7.53 -9.30 -7.24
C TYR A 161 -8.90 -9.21 -7.91
N GLY A 162 -9.94 -9.10 -7.09
CA GLY A 162 -11.28 -8.72 -7.50
C GLY A 162 -11.90 -7.73 -6.51
N VAL A 163 -12.67 -6.78 -7.04
CA VAL A 163 -13.39 -5.77 -6.27
C VAL A 163 -14.85 -6.17 -6.13
N TYR A 164 -15.36 -6.19 -4.90
CA TYR A 164 -16.72 -6.59 -4.56
C TYR A 164 -17.40 -5.45 -3.81
N VAL A 165 -18.35 -4.78 -4.46
CA VAL A 165 -19.15 -3.72 -3.86
C VAL A 165 -20.41 -4.36 -3.26
N VAL A 166 -20.52 -4.35 -1.94
CA VAL A 166 -21.65 -4.94 -1.21
C VAL A 166 -22.59 -3.82 -0.82
N ASN A 167 -23.68 -3.69 -1.58
CA ASN A 167 -24.71 -2.70 -1.31
C ASN A 167 -25.63 -3.15 -0.15
N GLN A 168 -25.89 -2.23 0.78
CA GLN A 168 -26.86 -2.40 1.87
C GLN A 168 -28.29 -2.02 1.46
#